data_AF-A0A4Y2B2H4-F1
#
_entry.id   AF-A0A4Y2B2H4-F1
#
_cell.length_a   1.000
_cell.length_b   1.000
_cell.length_c   1.000
_cell.angle_alpha   90.00
_cell.angle_beta   90.00
_cell.angle_gamma   90.00
#
_symmetry.space_group_name_H-M   'P 1'
#
loop_
_entity.id
_entity.type
_entity.pdbx_description
1 polymer ?
#
loop_
_entity_poly.entity_id
_entity_poly.type
_entity_poly.pdbx_seq_one_letter_code
_entity_poly.pdbx_strand_id
1 'polypeptide(L)'
;MSKYSVSERISIIKVYYSSNNNPIAAQKKFATEYKLKTTGPSVITIKNVIEKFERTGSVDVSTLQRFLKNFALRLRHVRAIDGKHIEHVINEIRISAVTFNI
;
A
#
# COMPACT_ATOMS: atom_id res chain seq x y z
N MET A 1 -5.80 16.98 -5.58
CA MET A 1 -5.67 15.89 -4.60
C MET A 1 -4.63 16.18 -3.49
N SER A 2 -4.12 17.41 -3.37
CA SER A 2 -3.10 17.80 -2.37
C SER A 2 -3.59 17.80 -0.91
N LYS A 3 -4.92 17.79 -0.69
CA LYS A 3 -5.53 17.87 0.64
C LYS A 3 -5.22 16.69 1.56
N TYR A 4 -5.00 15.49 1.02
CA TYR A 4 -4.73 14.28 1.81
C TYR A 4 -3.26 13.88 1.66
N SER A 5 -2.65 13.53 2.78
CA SER A 5 -1.33 12.88 2.85
C SER A 5 -1.34 11.52 2.15
N VAL A 6 -0.15 10.97 1.88
CA VAL A 6 -0.02 9.63 1.28
C VAL A 6 -0.65 8.57 2.19
N SER A 7 -0.45 8.65 3.50
CA SER A 7 -1.03 7.72 4.47
C SER A 7 -2.56 7.76 4.44
N GLU A 8 -3.17 8.95 4.42
CA GLU A 8 -4.63 9.07 4.38
C GLU A 8 -5.21 8.50 3.08
N ARG A 9 -4.56 8.72 1.94
CA ARG A 9 -5.00 8.14 0.66
C ARG A 9 -4.95 6.61 0.70
N ILE A 10 -3.91 6.03 1.28
CA ILE A 10 -3.81 4.56 1.47
C ILE A 10 -4.93 4.06 2.38
N SER A 11 -5.22 4.74 3.48
CA SER A 11 -6.33 4.38 4.37
C SER A 11 -7.69 4.46 3.65
N ILE A 12 -7.93 5.48 2.82
CA ILE A 12 -9.15 5.60 2.01
C ILE A 12 -9.29 4.40 1.06
N ILE A 13 -8.20 4.01 0.39
CA ILE A 13 -8.18 2.86 -0.54
C ILE A 13 -8.50 1.56 0.21
N LYS A 14 -7.84 1.33 1.36
CA LYS A 14 -8.09 0.14 2.19
C LYS A 14 -9.55 0.05 2.64
N VAL A 15 -10.10 1.15 3.14
CA VAL A 15 -11.50 1.20 3.59
C VAL A 15 -12.45 0.95 2.43
N TYR A 16 -12.19 1.50 1.25
CA TYR A 16 -13.01 1.27 0.06
C TYR A 16 -13.10 -0.21 -0.33
N TYR A 17 -11.96 -0.89 -0.48
CA TYR A 17 -11.95 -2.32 -0.81
C TYR A 17 -12.53 -3.17 0.33
N SER A 18 -12.31 -2.77 1.59
CA SER A 18 -12.92 -3.40 2.78
C SER A 18 -14.41 -3.09 2.96
N SER A 19 -14.97 -2.23 2.11
CA SER A 19 -16.39 -1.84 2.07
C SER A 19 -17.05 -2.32 0.78
N ASN A 20 -16.58 -3.44 0.22
CA ASN A 20 -17.11 -4.07 -0.98
C ASN A 20 -17.20 -3.12 -2.17
N ASN A 21 -16.19 -2.28 -2.36
CA ASN A 21 -16.12 -1.31 -3.46
C ASN A 21 -17.28 -0.30 -3.47
N ASN A 22 -17.94 -0.08 -2.33
CA ASN A 22 -19.02 0.89 -2.21
C ASN A 22 -18.50 2.21 -1.62
N PRO A 23 -18.43 3.31 -2.40
CA PRO A 23 -17.93 4.60 -1.93
C PRO A 23 -18.70 5.20 -0.75
N ILE A 24 -20.00 4.93 -0.65
CA ILE A 24 -20.86 5.46 0.42
C ILE A 24 -20.59 4.69 1.72
N ALA A 25 -20.49 3.36 1.62
CA ALA A 25 -20.12 2.53 2.76
C ALA A 25 -18.71 2.87 3.25
N ALA A 26 -17.78 3.09 2.32
CA ALA A 26 -16.41 3.50 2.61
C ALA A 26 -16.36 4.86 3.32
N GLN A 27 -17.11 5.86 2.86
CA GLN A 27 -17.20 7.17 3.51
C GLN A 27 -17.69 7.04 4.95
N LYS A 28 -18.79 6.31 5.18
CA LYS A 28 -19.37 6.10 6.51
C LYS A 28 -18.37 5.40 7.43
N LYS A 29 -17.77 4.31 6.95
CA LYS A 29 -16.78 3.52 7.69
C LYS A 29 -15.52 4.33 8.03
N PHE A 30 -15.04 5.15 7.09
CA PHE A 30 -13.90 6.02 7.31
C PHE A 30 -14.18 7.07 8.39
N ALA A 31 -15.38 7.66 8.40
CA ALA A 31 -15.79 8.62 9.42
C ALA A 31 -15.86 7.99 10.83
N THR A 32 -16.29 6.74 10.94
CA THR A 32 -16.37 6.03 12.23
C THR A 32 -15.03 5.51 12.73
N GLU A 33 -14.20 4.92 11.86
CA GLU A 33 -12.95 4.27 12.24
C GLU A 33 -11.83 5.27 12.52
N TYR A 34 -11.73 6.34 11.73
CA TYR A 34 -10.59 7.26 11.78
C TYR A 34 -10.86 8.51 12.62
N LYS A 35 -12.03 8.62 13.27
CA LYS A 35 -12.46 9.68 14.22
C LYS A 35 -11.85 11.06 13.89
N LEU A 36 -12.06 11.50 12.65
CA LEU A 36 -11.32 12.64 12.12
C LEU A 36 -11.70 13.92 12.85
N LYS A 37 -10.69 14.75 13.17
CA LYS A 37 -10.88 16.14 13.62
C LYS A 37 -11.43 17.05 12.52
N THR A 38 -11.40 16.60 11.27
CA THR A 38 -11.81 17.33 10.06
C THR A 38 -12.92 16.59 9.32
N THR A 39 -13.67 17.27 8.45
CA THR A 39 -14.67 16.65 7.58
C THR A 39 -14.06 15.51 6.76
N GLY A 40 -14.65 14.31 6.84
CA GLY A 40 -14.19 13.13 6.11
C GLY A 40 -14.23 13.29 4.58
N PRO A 41 -13.59 12.37 3.84
CA PRO A 41 -13.56 12.42 2.39
C PRO A 41 -14.97 12.33 1.81
N SER A 42 -15.27 13.17 0.82
CA SER A 42 -16.52 13.07 0.07
C SER A 42 -16.53 11.80 -0.80
N VAL A 43 -17.72 11.30 -1.13
CA VAL A 43 -17.87 10.18 -2.08
C VAL A 43 -17.12 10.43 -3.40
N ILE A 44 -17.17 11.65 -3.92
CA ILE A 44 -16.44 12.06 -5.13
C ILE A 44 -14.92 11.96 -4.90
N THR A 45 -14.43 12.38 -3.73
CA THR A 45 -13.02 12.23 -3.37
C THR A 45 -12.60 10.77 -3.38
N ILE A 46 -13.39 9.89 -2.76
CA ILE A 46 -13.09 8.45 -2.71
C ILE A 46 -13.01 7.89 -4.13
N LYS A 47 -13.98 8.17 -4.99
CA LYS A 47 -13.96 7.73 -6.40
C LYS A 47 -12.69 8.20 -7.13
N ASN A 48 -12.32 9.47 -6.98
CA ASN A 48 -11.12 10.03 -7.61
C ASN A 48 -9.82 9.41 -7.07
N VAL A 49 -9.78 9.04 -5.79
CA VAL A 49 -8.63 8.32 -5.18
C VAL A 49 -8.47 6.96 -5.84
N ILE A 50 -9.56 6.20 -5.95
CA ILE A 50 -9.57 4.85 -6.53
C ILE A 50 -9.23 4.87 -8.01
N GLU A 51 -9.89 5.73 -8.79
CA GLU A 51 -9.62 5.86 -10.23
C GLU A 51 -8.13 6.18 -10.47
N LYS A 52 -7.56 7.12 -9.70
CA LYS A 52 -6.14 7.45 -9.83
C LYS A 52 -5.25 6.30 -9.40
N PHE A 53 -5.60 5.57 -8.35
CA PHE A 53 -4.86 4.39 -7.89
C PHE A 53 -4.85 3.31 -8.97
N GLU A 54 -5.99 2.99 -9.56
CA GLU A 54 -6.12 2.01 -10.64
C GLU A 54 -5.37 2.47 -11.90
N ARG A 55 -5.52 3.74 -12.31
CA ARG A 55 -4.85 4.30 -13.50
C ARG A 55 -3.34 4.37 -13.39
N THR A 56 -2.81 4.67 -12.20
CA THR A 56 -1.35 4.78 -11.97
C THR A 56 -0.70 3.41 -11.80
N GLY A 57 -1.49 2.34 -11.79
CA GLY A 57 -1.02 0.98 -11.58
C GLY A 57 -1.18 0.59 -10.13
N SER A 58 -2.32 -0.03 -9.81
CA SER A 58 -2.38 -0.96 -8.69
C SER A 58 -1.43 -2.11 -9.01
N VAL A 59 -0.48 -2.38 -8.12
CA VAL A 59 0.41 -3.53 -8.28
C VAL A 59 -0.30 -4.73 -7.70
N ASP A 60 -0.63 -5.69 -8.56
CA ASP A 60 -1.16 -6.97 -8.10
C ASP A 60 -0.17 -7.65 -7.14
N VAL A 61 -0.70 -8.38 -6.15
CA VAL A 61 0.10 -9.03 -5.10
C VAL A 61 1.15 -9.96 -5.72
N SER A 62 0.79 -10.73 -6.75
CA SER A 62 1.75 -11.62 -7.43
C SER A 62 2.86 -10.84 -8.15
N THR A 63 2.53 -9.65 -8.68
CA THR A 63 3.50 -8.77 -9.34
C THR A 63 4.46 -8.19 -8.31
N LEU A 64 3.96 -7.75 -7.15
CA LEU A 64 4.78 -7.27 -6.06
C LEU A 64 5.68 -8.39 -5.51
N GLN A 65 5.14 -9.60 -5.34
CA GLN A 65 5.91 -10.75 -4.88
C GLN A 65 7.07 -11.08 -5.82
N ARG A 66 6.79 -11.16 -7.13
CA ARG A 66 7.82 -11.42 -8.14
C ARG A 66 8.88 -10.32 -8.15
N PHE A 67 8.48 -9.06 -8.00
CA PHE A 67 9.40 -7.94 -7.88
C PHE A 67 10.31 -8.09 -6.64
N LEU A 68 9.73 -8.34 -5.46
CA LEU A 68 10.49 -8.50 -4.21
C LEU A 68 11.44 -9.71 -4.25
N LYS A 69 11.01 -10.84 -4.82
CA LYS A 69 11.87 -12.02 -5.02
C LYS A 69 13.07 -11.71 -5.92
N ASN A 70 12.83 -11.04 -7.05
CA ASN A 70 13.88 -10.63 -7.98
C ASN A 70 14.81 -9.57 -7.36
N PHE A 71 14.26 -8.66 -6.56
CA PHE A 71 15.02 -7.64 -5.85
C PHE A 71 15.93 -8.27 -4.79
N ALA A 72 15.42 -9.20 -3.99
CA ALA A 72 16.21 -9.95 -3.01
C ALA A 72 17.30 -10.80 -3.67
N LEU A 73 17.05 -11.37 -4.85
CA LEU A 73 18.06 -12.06 -5.64
C LEU A 73 19.19 -11.11 -6.09
N ARG A 74 18.85 -9.93 -6.61
CA ARG A 74 19.85 -8.93 -7.02
C ARG A 74 20.67 -8.43 -5.83
N LEU A 75 20.03 -8.18 -4.68
CA LEU A 75 20.73 -7.80 -3.45
C LEU A 75 21.72 -8.88 -2.97
N ARG A 76 21.38 -10.17 -3.14
CA ARG A 76 22.32 -11.27 -2.83
C ARG A 76 23.59 -11.24 -3.71
N HIS A 77 23.52 -10.69 -4.91
CA HIS A 77 24.70 -10.51 -5.77
C HIS A 77 25.51 -9.26 -5.39
N VAL A 78 24.87 -8.19 -4.89
CA VAL A 78 25.57 -6.98 -4.38
C VAL A 78 26.41 -7.30 -3.11
N ARG A 79 26.10 -8.39 -2.41
CA ARG A 79 26.84 -8.93 -1.25
C ARG A 79 28.33 -9.20 -1.50
N ALA A 80 28.79 -9.24 -2.75
CA ALA A 80 30.20 -9.48 -3.07
C ALA A 80 31.14 -8.30 -2.78
N ILE A 81 30.63 -7.08 -2.52
CA ILE A 81 31.48 -5.88 -2.44
C ILE A 81 31.77 -5.39 -1.01
N ASP A 82 30.89 -5.56 0.01
CA ASP A 82 31.24 -5.30 1.43
C ASP A 82 30.23 -5.85 2.49
N GLY A 83 29.66 -7.03 2.22
CA GLY A 83 29.11 -8.03 3.15
C GLY A 83 28.10 -7.71 4.29
N LYS A 84 28.35 -6.75 5.20
CA LYS A 84 27.71 -6.77 6.54
C LYS A 84 26.35 -6.06 6.65
N HIS A 85 26.06 -5.06 5.80
CA HIS A 85 24.83 -4.27 5.92
C HIS A 85 23.65 -4.79 5.08
N ILE A 86 23.92 -5.61 4.06
CA ILE A 86 22.90 -6.05 3.08
C ILE A 86 22.14 -7.29 3.56
N GLU A 87 22.77 -8.12 4.40
CA GLU A 87 22.15 -9.34 4.94
C GLU A 87 20.91 -9.05 5.78
N HIS A 88 20.98 -8.01 6.64
CA HIS A 88 19.84 -7.57 7.44
C HIS A 88 18.68 -7.10 6.55
N VAL A 89 18.96 -6.30 5.52
CA VAL A 89 17.95 -5.82 4.54
C VAL A 89 17.28 -6.98 3.80
N ILE A 90 18.04 -8.00 3.39
CA ILE A 90 17.49 -9.20 2.73
C ILE A 90 16.57 -9.97 3.68
N ASN A 91 16.96 -10.11 4.96
CA ASN A 91 16.14 -10.82 5.94
C ASN A 91 14.84 -10.06 6.25
N GLU A 92 14.90 -8.73 6.37
CA GLU A 92 13.72 -7.86 6.55
C GLU A 92 12.75 -7.93 5.35
N ILE A 93 13.27 -7.94 4.11
CA ILE A 93 12.45 -8.12 2.90
C ILE A 93 11.80 -9.51 2.89
N ARG A 94 12.54 -10.55 3.30
CA ARG A 94 12.02 -11.93 3.38
C ARG A 94 10.90 -12.03 4.40
N ILE A 95 11.08 -11.46 5.59
CA ILE A 95 10.08 -11.45 6.66
C ILE A 95 8.84 -10.68 6.20
N SER A 96 9.00 -9.49 5.62
CA SER A 96 7.88 -8.70 5.10
C SER A 96 7.06 -9.47 4.07
N ALA A 97 7.70 -10.14 3.10
CA ALA A 97 6.97 -10.94 2.11
C ALA A 97 6.14 -12.07 2.74
N VAL A 98 6.70 -12.75 3.76
CA VAL A 98 6.00 -13.82 4.50
C VAL A 98 4.87 -13.26 5.37
N THR A 99 5.10 -12.17 6.09
CA THR A 99 4.11 -11.58 7.02
C THR A 99 2.93 -10.94 6.27
N PHE A 100 3.15 -10.38 5.08
CA PHE A 100 2.08 -9.81 4.28
C PHE A 100 1.37 -10.82 3.37
N ASN A 101 1.69 -12.12 3.45
CA ASN A 101 1.17 -13.16 2.53
C ASN A 101 1.30 -12.73 1.05
N ILE A 102 2.42 -12.06 0.72
CA ILE A 102 2.76 -11.62 -0.63
C ILE A 102 3.51 -12.73 -1.34
#